data_AF-A0A351TNT0-F1
#
_entry.id   AF-A0A351TNT0-F1
#
_cell.length_a   1.000
_cell.length_b   1.000
_cell.length_c   1.000
_cell.angle_alpha   90.00
_cell.angle_beta   90.00
_cell.angle_gamma   90.00
#
_symmetry.space_group_name_H-M   'P 1'
#
loop_
_entity.id
_entity.type
_entity.pdbx_description
1 polymer ?
#
loop_
_entity_poly.entity_id
_entity_poly.type
_entity_poly.pdbx_seq_one_letter_code
_entity_poly.pdbx_strand_id
1 'polypeptide(L)'
;MEYKTYPCGVKFRYLVRKDVPVVAGFLFEKDAADYALSIGGTVIRAAENPRNAGRIPKFSDREKDAIKERISQGIPVRRIAEEFQCSVGYVQKLKCEHPL
;
A
#
# COMPACT_ATOMS: atom_id res chain seq x y z
N MET A 1 11.42 -10.80 -20.92
CA MET A 1 10.22 -10.99 -20.09
C MET A 1 10.02 -9.70 -19.32
N GLU A 2 9.14 -8.83 -19.80
CA GLU A 2 8.96 -7.49 -19.21
C GLU A 2 8.07 -7.58 -17.97
N TYR A 3 8.64 -7.24 -16.81
CA TYR A 3 7.87 -7.10 -15.58
C TYR A 3 7.05 -5.82 -15.67
N LYS A 4 5.75 -5.94 -15.98
CA LYS A 4 4.80 -4.83 -15.78
C LYS A 4 4.66 -4.59 -14.28
N THR A 5 5.41 -3.64 -13.76
CA THR A 5 5.24 -3.10 -12.42
C THR A 5 3.88 -2.43 -12.32
N TYR A 6 2.93 -3.09 -11.67
CA TYR A 6 1.67 -2.49 -11.28
C TYR A 6 1.93 -1.40 -10.22
N PRO A 7 1.26 -0.25 -10.29
CA PRO A 7 1.51 0.87 -9.40
C PRO A 7 1.15 0.49 -7.96
N CYS A 8 2.20 0.30 -7.15
CA CYS A 8 2.45 0.56 -5.72
C CYS A 8 1.32 0.70 -4.67
N GLY A 9 0.04 0.47 -4.95
CA GLY A 9 -1.07 0.80 -4.04
C GLY A 9 -2.06 -0.35 -3.77
N VAL A 10 -2.27 -1.25 -4.72
CA VAL A 10 -3.28 -2.31 -4.58
C VAL A 10 -2.62 -3.64 -4.23
N LYS A 11 -2.63 -4.00 -2.94
CA LYS A 11 -2.18 -5.32 -2.48
C LYS A 11 -3.27 -6.35 -2.72
N PHE A 12 -3.27 -6.98 -3.89
CA PHE A 12 -4.13 -8.14 -4.15
C PHE A 12 -3.74 -9.30 -3.22
N ARG A 13 -4.72 -9.95 -2.61
CA ARG A 13 -4.53 -11.10 -1.72
C ARG A 13 -4.62 -12.43 -2.48
N TYR A 14 -5.38 -12.44 -3.56
CA TYR A 14 -5.62 -13.61 -4.40
C TYR A 14 -5.26 -13.28 -5.84
N LEU A 15 -4.54 -14.16 -6.50
CA LEU A 15 -4.14 -14.03 -7.90
C LEU A 15 -4.70 -15.22 -8.67
N VAL A 16 -5.20 -14.99 -9.87
CA VAL A 16 -5.66 -16.07 -10.75
C VAL A 16 -4.60 -16.33 -11.81
N ARG A 17 -4.16 -17.58 -11.93
CA ARG A 17 -3.26 -18.07 -12.97
C ARG A 17 -4.02 -18.88 -14.00
N LYS A 18 -3.61 -18.78 -15.26
CA LYS A 18 -4.04 -19.68 -16.33
C LYS A 18 -2.79 -20.13 -17.06
N ASP A 19 -2.59 -21.44 -17.14
CA ASP A 19 -1.37 -22.07 -17.64
C ASP A 19 -0.11 -21.66 -16.83
N VAL A 20 0.56 -20.58 -17.23
CA VAL A 20 1.84 -20.12 -16.66
C VAL A 20 1.75 -18.71 -16.05
N PRO A 21 1.22 -17.67 -16.72
CA PRO A 21 1.17 -16.31 -16.15
C PRO A 21 0.03 -16.09 -15.15
N VAL A 22 0.20 -15.06 -14.31
CA VAL A 22 -0.90 -14.45 -13.54
C VAL A 22 -1.70 -13.56 -14.48
N VAL A 23 -3.02 -13.74 -14.51
CA VAL A 23 -3.94 -13.06 -15.44
C VAL A 23 -4.78 -11.98 -14.76
N ALA A 24 -5.05 -12.14 -13.46
CA ALA A 24 -5.84 -11.19 -12.66
C ALA A 24 -5.49 -11.26 -11.18
N GLY A 25 -5.79 -10.18 -10.45
CA GLY A 25 -5.63 -10.07 -9.00
C GLY A 25 -6.89 -9.56 -8.32
N PHE A 26 -7.18 -10.10 -7.14
CA PHE A 26 -8.39 -9.85 -6.36
C PHE A 26 -8.07 -9.63 -4.88
N LEU A 27 -8.94 -8.90 -4.20
CA LEU A 27 -8.86 -8.68 -2.75
C LEU A 27 -9.59 -9.78 -1.98
N PHE A 28 -10.67 -10.32 -2.53
CA PHE A 28 -11.49 -11.37 -1.93
C PHE A 28 -11.35 -12.69 -2.68
N GLU A 29 -11.45 -13.80 -1.94
CA GLU A 29 -11.28 -15.15 -2.49
C GLU A 29 -12.44 -15.55 -3.40
N LYS A 30 -13.67 -15.15 -3.04
CA LYS A 30 -14.88 -15.45 -3.80
C LYS A 30 -14.80 -14.90 -5.22
N ASP A 31 -14.49 -13.62 -5.35
CA ASP A 31 -14.33 -12.95 -6.66
C ASP A 31 -13.23 -13.61 -7.50
N ALA A 32 -12.13 -14.03 -6.86
CA ALA A 32 -11.05 -14.74 -7.54
C ALA A 32 -11.49 -16.13 -8.01
N ALA A 33 -12.27 -16.84 -7.20
CA ALA A 33 -12.77 -18.18 -7.51
C ALA A 33 -13.79 -18.15 -8.65
N ASP A 34 -14.73 -17.20 -8.62
CA ASP A 34 -15.73 -17.01 -9.67
C ASP A 34 -15.05 -16.68 -11.01
N TYR A 35 -14.06 -15.79 -10.97
CA TYR A 35 -13.28 -15.45 -12.15
C TYR A 35 -12.44 -16.63 -12.65
N ALA A 36 -11.76 -17.35 -11.75
CA ALA A 36 -11.00 -18.55 -12.10
C ALA A 36 -11.89 -19.63 -12.74
N LEU A 37 -13.09 -19.86 -12.21
CA LEU A 37 -14.07 -20.80 -12.78
C LEU A 37 -14.44 -20.40 -14.21
N SER A 38 -14.67 -19.11 -14.46
CA SER A 38 -15.07 -18.61 -15.78
C SER A 38 -13.98 -18.79 -16.86
N ILE A 39 -12.71 -18.70 -16.48
CA ILE A 39 -11.58 -18.76 -17.43
C ILE A 39 -10.85 -20.11 -17.45
N GLY A 40 -11.22 -21.04 -16.57
CA GLY A 40 -10.52 -22.30 -16.34
C GLY A 40 -9.16 -22.13 -15.65
N GLY A 41 -9.04 -21.11 -14.79
CA GLY A 41 -7.81 -20.77 -14.06
C GLY A 41 -7.73 -21.38 -12.67
N THR A 42 -6.61 -21.14 -11.99
CA THR A 42 -6.37 -21.54 -10.60
C THR A 42 -6.15 -20.32 -9.73
N VAL A 43 -6.81 -20.27 -8.57
CA VAL A 43 -6.59 -19.23 -7.57
C VAL A 43 -5.37 -19.59 -6.73
N ILE A 44 -4.44 -18.66 -6.60
CA ILE A 44 -3.32 -18.74 -5.67
C ILE A 44 -3.38 -17.55 -4.72
N ARG A 45 -2.97 -17.72 -3.47
CA ARG A 45 -2.72 -16.57 -2.60
C ARG A 45 -1.49 -15.82 -3.12
N ALA A 46 -1.58 -14.49 -3.15
CA ALA A 46 -0.42 -13.66 -3.40
C ALA A 46 0.66 -14.00 -2.37
N ALA A 47 1.90 -14.12 -2.80
CA ALA A 47 3.00 -14.43 -1.90
C ALA A 47 3.09 -13.34 -0.82
N GLU A 48 2.65 -13.66 0.39
CA GLU A 48 2.94 -12.86 1.57
C GLU A 48 4.45 -12.92 1.77
N ASN A 49 5.09 -11.78 2.03
CA ASN A 49 6.53 -11.75 2.26
C ASN A 49 6.83 -12.69 3.45
N PRO A 50 7.52 -13.83 3.23
CA PRO A 50 7.71 -14.84 4.29
C PRO A 50 8.59 -14.33 5.43
N ARG A 51 9.35 -13.24 5.20
CA ARG A 51 10.18 -12.56 6.20
C ARG A 51 9.46 -11.39 6.87
N ASN A 52 8.24 -11.07 6.44
CA ASN A 52 7.56 -9.81 6.73
C ASN A 52 8.50 -8.58 6.54
N ALA A 53 9.43 -8.68 5.58
CA ALA A 53 10.44 -7.67 5.37
C ALA A 53 9.83 -6.46 4.64
N GLY A 54 10.03 -5.29 5.20
CA GLY A 54 9.41 -4.06 4.74
C GLY A 54 8.87 -3.27 5.92
N ARG A 55 8.85 -1.95 5.79
CA ARG A 55 8.35 -1.08 6.86
C ARG A 55 6.83 -1.08 6.79
N ILE A 56 6.17 -1.66 7.78
CA ILE A 56 4.74 -1.42 7.98
C ILE A 56 4.58 0.09 8.25
N PRO A 57 3.71 0.80 7.50
CA PRO A 57 3.46 2.21 7.79
C PRO A 57 2.98 2.35 9.23
N LYS A 58 3.75 3.08 10.06
CA LYS A 58 3.40 3.32 11.46
C LYS A 58 2.13 4.18 11.61
N PHE A 59 1.81 4.95 10.58
CA PHE A 59 0.69 5.88 10.54
C PHE A 59 -0.35 5.44 9.52
N SER A 60 -1.61 5.41 9.96
CA SER A 60 -2.78 5.32 9.11
C SER A 60 -2.89 6.56 8.20
N ASP A 61 -3.67 6.44 7.12
CA ASP A 61 -3.83 7.55 6.18
C ASP A 61 -4.51 8.77 6.84
N ARG A 62 -5.44 8.54 7.78
CA ARG A 62 -6.06 9.60 8.59
C ARG A 62 -5.03 10.38 9.43
N GLU A 63 -4.07 9.69 10.02
CA GLU A 63 -3.02 10.34 10.81
C GLU A 63 -2.05 11.12 9.92
N LYS A 64 -1.78 10.63 8.70
CA LYS A 64 -0.99 11.39 7.72
C LYS A 64 -1.70 12.68 7.32
N ASP A 65 -3.01 12.62 7.11
CA ASP A 65 -3.80 13.80 6.73
C ASP A 65 -3.84 14.84 7.86
N ALA A 66 -3.99 14.40 9.12
CA ALA A 66 -3.87 15.28 10.29
C ALA A 66 -2.48 15.95 10.38
N ILE A 67 -1.40 15.23 10.09
CA ILE A 67 -0.04 15.79 10.04
C ILE A 67 0.07 16.85 8.93
N LYS A 68 -0.50 16.59 7.74
CA LYS A 68 -0.51 17.54 6.62
C LYS A 68 -1.28 18.82 6.94
N GLU A 69 -2.43 18.72 7.60
CA GLU A 69 -3.20 19.90 8.05
C GLU A 69 -2.38 20.77 9.02
N ARG A 70 -1.65 20.16 9.94
CA ARG A 70 -0.78 20.89 10.87
C ARG A 70 0.35 21.62 10.13
N ILE A 71 0.90 20.99 9.09
CA ILE A 71 1.92 21.60 8.22
C ILE A 71 1.34 22.79 7.47
N SER A 72 0.11 22.69 6.93
CA SER A 72 -0.53 23.79 6.19
C SER A 72 -0.91 24.97 7.09
N GLN A 73 -1.22 24.70 8.37
CA GLN A 73 -1.40 25.72 9.41
C GLN A 73 -0.08 26.43 9.81
N GLY A 74 1.06 26.04 9.24
CA GLY A 74 2.36 26.64 9.52
C GLY A 74 2.98 26.23 10.85
N ILE A 75 2.48 25.15 11.47
CA ILE A 75 3.04 24.66 12.75
C ILE A 75 4.46 24.13 12.50
N PRO A 76 5.43 24.46 13.36
CA PRO A 76 6.80 24.00 13.21
C PRO A 76 6.89 22.48 13.25
N VAL A 77 7.63 21.91 12.28
CA VAL A 77 7.83 20.46 12.07
C VAL A 77 8.23 19.73 13.35
N ARG A 78 9.03 20.38 14.21
CA ARG A 78 9.47 19.82 15.50
C ARG A 78 8.30 19.59 16.48
N ARG A 79 7.35 20.53 16.58
CA ARG A 79 6.16 20.35 17.43
C ARG A 79 5.26 19.23 16.92
N ILE A 80 5.07 19.16 15.61
CA ILE A 80 4.27 18.09 14.98
C ILE A 80 4.92 16.72 15.24
N ALA A 81 6.25 16.65 15.15
CA ALA A 81 6.99 15.43 15.44
C ALA A 81 6.81 14.95 16.89
N GLU A 82 6.85 15.88 17.86
CA GLU A 82 6.61 15.59 19.27
C GLU A 82 5.18 15.12 19.54
N GLU A 83 4.18 15.80 18.96
CA GLU A 83 2.77 15.49 19.14
C GLU A 83 2.36 14.13 18.57
N PHE A 84 2.84 13.79 17.37
CA PHE A 84 2.55 12.52 16.71
C PHE A 84 3.58 11.42 17.08
N GLN A 85 4.46 11.68 18.05
CA GLN A 85 5.53 10.77 18.49
C GLN A 85 6.28 10.13 17.31
N CYS A 86 6.69 10.97 16.37
CA CYS A 86 7.32 10.59 15.12
C CYS A 86 8.64 11.34 14.90
N SER A 87 9.47 10.88 13.96
CA SER A 87 10.72 11.57 13.64
C SER A 87 10.45 12.84 12.84
N VAL A 88 11.21 13.92 13.08
CA VAL A 88 11.16 15.16 12.28
C VAL A 88 11.30 14.88 10.77
N GLY A 89 12.18 13.95 10.39
CA GLY A 89 12.36 13.56 8.99
C GLY A 89 11.12 12.95 8.34
N TYR A 90 10.23 12.33 9.14
CA TYR A 90 8.96 11.81 8.64
C TYR A 90 7.97 12.94 8.32
N VAL A 91 7.84 13.92 9.20
CA VAL A 91 7.02 15.11 8.96
C VAL A 91 7.55 15.91 7.76
N GLN A 92 8.89 16.04 7.65
CA GLN A 92 9.52 16.69 6.50
C GLN A 92 9.23 15.95 5.18
N LYS A 93 9.26 14.61 5.20
CA LYS A 93 8.89 13.80 4.05
C LYS A 93 7.45 14.07 3.59
N LEU A 94 6.50 14.11 4.53
CA LEU A 94 5.09 14.42 4.24
C LEU A 94 4.91 15.84 3.68
N LYS A 95 5.68 16.81 4.19
CA LYS A 95 5.71 18.17 3.67
C LYS A 95 6.22 18.25 2.22
N CYS A 96 7.21 17.43 1.84
CA CYS A 96 7.75 17.42 0.49
C CYS A 96 6.90 16.63 -0.52
N GLU A 97 6.21 15.58 -0.07
CA GLU A 97 5.32 14.76 -0.92
C GLU A 97 4.04 15.49 -1.33
N HIS A 98 3.65 16.53 -0.58
CA HIS A 98 2.57 17.46 -0.95
C HIS A 98 3.12 18.89 -0.92
N PRO A 99 3.67 19.40 -2.04
CA PRO A 99 3.89 20.84 -2.16
C PRO A 99 2.52 21.51 -2.03
N LEU A 100 2.36 22.25 -0.94
CA LEU A 100 1.19 23.11 -0.67
C LEU A 100 1.01 24.14 -1.77
#